data_AF-A0A7C4BHP0-F1
#
_entry.id   AF-A0A7C4BHP0-F1
#
_cell.length_a   1.000
_cell.length_b   1.000
_cell.length_c   1.000
_cell.angle_alpha   90.00
_cell.angle_beta   90.00
_cell.angle_gamma   90.00
#
_symmetry.space_group_name_H-M   'P 1'
#
loop_
_entity.id
_entity.type
_entity.pdbx_description
1 polymer ?
#
loop_
_entity_poly.entity_id
_entity_poly.type
_entity_poly.pdbx_seq_one_letter_code
_entity_poly.pdbx_strand_id
1 'polypeptide(L)'
;MALVEIRGVGSCTGDVIVLAAQRLVRKALCLTLTPGIVFKSQSPGVQDLVAGRIKGECVGESFYAPSNEIRLTDDRKHSYVVEAYCVNFEKANPGEMDTFSFGLIDARSQRIILAGQKVGLSMEAIQSALWIALEGITDEQIKGRVPVSNEDIKAARGLLRDVSERR
;
A
#
# COMPACT_ATOMS: atom_id res chain seq x y z
N MET A 1 15.51 -16.53 8.86
CA MET A 1 15.82 -15.41 7.97
C MET A 1 15.09 -15.61 6.65
N ALA A 2 14.59 -14.55 6.04
CA ALA A 2 13.97 -14.56 4.72
C ALA A 2 14.59 -13.43 3.89
N LEU A 3 14.69 -13.63 2.58
CA LEU A 3 14.96 -12.58 1.61
C LEU A 3 13.62 -12.00 1.16
N VAL A 4 13.52 -10.67 1.09
CA VAL A 4 12.30 -9.98 0.64
C VAL A 4 12.68 -8.91 -0.39
N GLU A 5 12.00 -8.93 -1.53
CA GLU A 5 12.09 -7.93 -2.58
C GLU A 5 10.71 -7.29 -2.81
N ILE A 6 10.69 -5.99 -3.05
CA ILE A 6 9.47 -5.23 -3.32
C ILE A 6 9.58 -4.62 -4.72
N ARG A 7 8.56 -4.86 -5.56
CA ARG A 7 8.51 -4.37 -6.94
C ARG A 7 7.15 -3.75 -7.25
N GLY A 8 7.17 -2.68 -8.03
CA GLY A 8 5.96 -2.11 -8.63
C GLY A 8 5.34 -3.05 -9.66
N VAL A 9 4.04 -2.87 -9.94
CA VAL A 9 3.34 -3.57 -11.04
C VAL A 9 2.63 -2.63 -12.01
N GLY A 10 2.94 -1.33 -12.00
CA GLY A 10 2.50 -0.40 -13.05
C GLY A 10 1.11 0.23 -12.91
N SER A 11 0.43 0.12 -11.77
CA SER A 11 -0.92 0.69 -11.54
C SER A 11 -0.94 1.88 -10.57
N CYS A 12 -1.95 2.74 -10.67
CA CYS A 12 -2.12 3.95 -9.86
C CYS A 12 -2.78 3.69 -8.48
N THR A 13 -3.47 2.57 -8.28
CA THR A 13 -4.17 2.26 -7.02
C THR A 13 -4.32 0.75 -6.77
N GLY A 14 -4.29 0.37 -5.48
CA GLY A 14 -4.90 -0.85 -4.93
C GLY A 14 -4.14 -2.17 -5.06
N ASP A 15 -3.48 -2.39 -6.20
CA ASP A 15 -2.65 -3.57 -6.49
C ASP A 15 -1.36 -3.09 -7.15
N VAL A 16 -0.59 -2.27 -6.45
CA VAL A 16 0.55 -1.52 -7.02
C VAL A 16 1.88 -2.20 -6.74
N ILE A 17 1.92 -3.15 -5.80
CA ILE A 17 3.15 -3.76 -5.32
C ILE A 17 3.02 -5.28 -5.20
N VAL A 18 4.05 -5.96 -5.71
CA VAL A 18 4.32 -7.37 -5.42
C VAL A 18 5.51 -7.45 -4.47
N LEU A 19 5.29 -8.13 -3.34
CA LEU A 19 6.33 -8.51 -2.40
C LEU A 19 6.71 -9.95 -2.67
N ALA A 20 7.94 -10.17 -3.10
CA ALA A 20 8.47 -11.50 -3.32
C ALA A 20 9.35 -11.92 -2.14
N ALA A 21 9.01 -13.02 -1.48
CA ALA A 21 9.68 -13.51 -0.30
C ALA A 21 10.19 -14.94 -0.48
N GLN A 22 11.40 -15.20 0.00
CA GLN A 22 12.00 -16.53 0.00
C GLN A 22 12.58 -16.82 1.39
N ARG A 23 12.31 -18.00 1.89
CA ARG A 23 12.83 -18.44 3.18
C ARG A 23 14.26 -18.99 3.05
N LEU A 24 15.13 -18.60 3.98
CA LEU A 24 16.54 -19.01 4.03
C LEU A 24 16.86 -19.95 5.20
N VAL A 25 15.85 -20.48 5.88
CA VAL A 25 15.97 -21.35 7.06
C VAL A 25 15.05 -22.55 6.94
N ARG A 26 15.36 -23.66 7.61
CA ARG A 26 14.57 -24.91 7.52
C ARG A 26 13.22 -24.88 8.24
N LYS A 27 13.00 -23.95 9.18
CA LYS A 27 11.72 -23.80 9.87
C LYS A 27 10.77 -22.94 9.03
N ALA A 28 9.49 -23.32 8.91
CA ALA A 28 8.48 -22.49 8.25
C ALA A 28 8.40 -21.10 8.88
N LEU A 29 8.14 -20.08 8.05
CA LEU A 29 7.98 -18.70 8.49
C LEU A 29 6.57 -18.21 8.20
N CYS A 30 6.04 -17.43 9.14
CA CYS A 30 4.79 -16.70 9.03
C CYS A 30 5.12 -15.23 9.29
N LEU A 31 4.99 -14.38 8.28
CA LEU A 31 5.33 -12.96 8.36
C LEU A 31 4.07 -12.12 8.16
N THR A 32 4.00 -11.00 8.87
CA THR A 32 2.91 -10.02 8.76
C THR A 32 3.46 -8.71 8.24
N LEU A 33 2.64 -7.96 7.50
CA LEU A 33 2.96 -6.61 7.06
C LEU A 33 2.23 -5.61 7.95
N THR A 34 3.00 -4.77 8.66
CA THR A 34 2.41 -3.72 9.50
C THR A 34 1.93 -2.56 8.62
N PRO A 35 0.65 -2.13 8.73
CA PRO A 35 0.16 -0.97 7.98
C PRO A 35 0.95 0.30 8.32
N GLY A 36 1.19 1.14 7.33
CA GLY A 36 1.95 2.39 7.43
C GLY A 36 3.47 2.25 7.29
N ILE A 37 4.03 1.04 7.12
CA ILE A 37 5.42 0.87 6.68
C ILE A 37 5.60 1.62 5.35
N VAL A 38 6.60 2.49 5.27
CA VAL A 38 6.91 3.20 4.03
C VAL A 38 7.74 2.29 3.11
N PHE A 39 7.32 2.12 1.86
CA PHE A 39 8.14 1.60 0.79
C PHE A 39 8.79 2.77 0.06
N LYS A 40 10.11 2.92 0.27
CA LYS A 40 10.90 4.00 -0.30
C LYS A 40 11.30 3.64 -1.72
N SER A 41 10.89 4.47 -2.68
CA SER A 41 11.28 4.29 -4.08
C SER A 41 12.79 4.44 -4.24
N GLN A 42 13.40 3.54 -5.01
CA GLN A 42 14.80 3.67 -5.42
C GLN A 42 14.96 4.56 -6.68
N SER A 43 13.84 4.93 -7.31
CA SER A 43 13.77 5.81 -8.49
C SER A 43 13.39 7.24 -8.06
N PRO A 44 14.24 8.27 -8.29
CA PRO A 44 14.02 9.63 -7.77
C PRO A 44 12.69 10.29 -8.16
N GLY A 45 12.17 9.99 -9.36
CA GLY A 45 10.91 10.54 -9.89
C GLY A 45 9.65 9.76 -9.52
N VAL A 46 9.78 8.65 -8.80
CA VAL A 46 8.67 7.73 -8.49
C VAL A 46 8.24 7.92 -7.04
N GLN A 47 6.92 7.84 -6.83
CA GLN A 47 6.28 7.96 -5.54
C GLN A 47 6.80 6.92 -4.55
N ASP A 48 7.07 7.36 -3.32
CA ASP A 48 7.08 6.44 -2.18
C ASP A 48 5.65 5.92 -1.96
N LEU A 49 5.56 4.74 -1.34
CA LEU A 49 4.29 4.16 -0.95
C LEU A 49 4.21 3.91 0.55
N VAL A 50 3.01 3.73 1.07
CA VAL A 50 2.76 3.22 2.42
C VAL A 50 1.94 1.94 2.36
N ALA A 51 2.40 0.93 3.09
CA ALA A 51 1.77 -0.38 3.15
C ALA A 51 0.38 -0.29 3.78
N GLY A 52 -0.61 -0.89 3.13
CA GLY A 52 -1.96 -1.11 3.64
C GLY A 52 -2.07 -2.47 4.31
N ARG A 53 -2.05 -3.55 3.50
CA ARG A 53 -2.15 -4.95 3.96
C ARG A 53 -1.72 -5.91 2.87
N ILE A 54 -1.49 -7.17 3.24
CA ILE A 54 -1.37 -8.26 2.27
C ILE A 54 -2.78 -8.59 1.78
N LYS A 55 -2.97 -8.69 0.46
CA LYS A 55 -4.23 -9.12 -0.17
C LYS A 55 -4.23 -10.61 -0.46
N GLY A 56 -3.08 -11.18 -0.84
CA GLY A 56 -2.94 -12.61 -1.05
C GLY A 56 -1.65 -13.03 -1.70
N GLU A 57 -1.51 -14.34 -1.89
CA GLU A 57 -0.38 -14.97 -2.56
C GLU A 57 -0.71 -15.18 -4.04
N CYS A 58 0.20 -14.82 -4.95
CA CYS A 58 0.05 -15.07 -6.37
C CYS A 58 0.08 -16.57 -6.65
N VAL A 59 -0.99 -17.10 -7.26
CA VAL A 59 -1.12 -18.53 -7.62
C VAL A 59 -1.19 -18.77 -9.13
N GLY A 60 -1.02 -17.70 -9.92
CA GLY A 60 -0.94 -17.71 -11.38
C GLY A 60 -0.54 -16.34 -11.91
N GLU A 61 -0.55 -16.15 -13.23
CA GLU A 61 -0.12 -14.88 -13.86
C GLU A 61 -1.04 -13.70 -13.52
N SER A 62 -2.32 -13.95 -13.23
CA SER A 62 -3.31 -12.89 -13.00
C SER A 62 -4.23 -13.16 -11.80
N PHE A 63 -3.89 -14.13 -10.96
CA PHE A 63 -4.72 -14.53 -9.83
C PHE A 63 -3.91 -14.63 -8.55
N TYR A 64 -4.53 -14.23 -7.44
CA TYR A 64 -4.01 -14.46 -6.09
C TYR A 64 -5.02 -15.21 -5.23
N ALA A 65 -4.52 -16.08 -4.36
CA ALA A 65 -5.30 -16.68 -3.29
C ALA A 65 -5.35 -15.70 -2.10
N PRO A 66 -6.53 -15.27 -1.63
CA PRO A 66 -6.63 -14.32 -0.53
C PRO A 66 -5.89 -14.77 0.73
N SER A 67 -5.06 -13.88 1.28
CA SER A 67 -4.30 -14.09 2.51
C SER A 67 -3.96 -12.75 3.14
N ASN A 68 -3.89 -12.71 4.48
CA ASN A 68 -3.46 -11.54 5.25
C ASN A 68 -2.03 -11.68 5.80
N GLU A 69 -1.35 -12.80 5.50
CA GLU A 69 0.00 -13.12 5.96
C GLU A 69 0.83 -13.79 4.85
N ILE A 70 2.15 -13.68 4.99
CA ILE A 70 3.13 -14.34 4.13
C ILE A 70 3.50 -15.67 4.79
N ARG A 71 3.10 -16.78 4.18
CA ARG A 71 3.44 -18.14 4.63
C ARG A 71 4.55 -18.70 3.75
N LEU A 72 5.73 -18.96 4.34
CA LEU A 72 6.86 -19.56 3.65
C LEU A 72 7.12 -20.96 4.24
N THR A 73 6.54 -21.97 3.60
CA THR A 73 6.62 -23.37 4.05
C THR A 73 7.74 -24.14 3.36
N ASP A 74 8.21 -23.68 2.21
CA ASP A 74 9.32 -24.25 1.46
C ASP A 74 10.41 -23.19 1.18
N ASP A 75 11.40 -23.51 0.34
CA ASP A 75 12.52 -22.65 -0.04
C ASP A 75 12.33 -21.94 -1.39
N ARG A 76 11.13 -22.03 -1.99
CA ARG A 76 10.78 -21.33 -3.23
C ARG A 76 10.51 -19.86 -2.93
N LYS A 77 10.54 -19.05 -4.00
CA LYS A 77 10.14 -17.65 -3.97
C LYS A 77 8.63 -17.58 -4.12
N HIS A 78 7.97 -16.97 -3.16
CA HIS A 78 6.52 -16.73 -3.16
C HIS A 78 6.27 -15.25 -3.40
N SER A 79 5.29 -14.93 -4.25
CA SER A 79 4.91 -13.55 -4.55
C SER A 79 3.58 -13.22 -3.89
N TYR A 80 3.50 -12.04 -3.28
CA TYR A 80 2.32 -11.59 -2.56
C TYR A 80 1.88 -10.22 -3.07
N VAL A 81 0.59 -10.08 -3.29
CA VAL A 81 -0.03 -8.81 -3.64
C VAL A 81 -0.22 -7.99 -2.37
N VAL A 82 0.26 -6.76 -2.40
CA VAL A 82 0.16 -5.83 -1.29
C VAL A 82 -0.68 -4.62 -1.69
N GLU A 83 -1.71 -4.35 -0.90
CA GLU A 83 -2.41 -3.07 -0.94
C GLU A 83 -1.44 -2.00 -0.43
N ALA A 84 -1.15 -1.00 -1.26
CA ALA A 84 -0.27 0.10 -0.92
C ALA A 84 -0.81 1.40 -1.49
N TYR A 85 -0.44 2.51 -0.85
CA TYR A 85 -0.95 3.84 -1.19
C TYR A 85 0.20 4.80 -1.48
N CYS A 86 -0.01 5.66 -2.46
CA CYS A 86 0.93 6.68 -2.88
C CYS A 86 1.00 7.85 -1.89
N VAL A 87 2.19 8.36 -1.60
CA VAL A 87 2.37 9.47 -0.64
C VAL A 87 3.01 10.75 -1.20
N ASN A 88 3.38 10.77 -2.48
CA ASN A 88 3.97 11.97 -3.10
C ASN A 88 3.21 12.39 -4.37
N PHE A 89 2.08 13.08 -4.23
CA PHE A 89 1.11 13.36 -5.29
C PHE A 89 1.72 13.79 -6.64
N GLU A 90 2.72 14.66 -6.62
CA GLU A 90 3.39 15.22 -7.82
C GLU A 90 4.32 14.24 -8.55
N LYS A 91 4.73 13.15 -7.91
CA LYS A 91 5.65 12.17 -8.51
C LYS A 91 4.90 11.17 -9.41
N ALA A 92 5.66 10.47 -10.26
CA ALA A 92 5.14 9.42 -11.11
C ALA A 92 4.71 8.20 -10.28
N ASN A 93 3.68 7.49 -10.76
CA ASN A 93 3.27 6.24 -10.15
C ASN A 93 4.32 5.15 -10.44
N PRO A 94 4.47 4.15 -9.54
CA PRO A 94 5.38 3.04 -9.76
C PRO A 94 5.10 2.27 -11.05
N GLY A 95 6.12 2.09 -11.88
CA GLY A 95 6.16 1.15 -12.99
C GLY A 95 6.54 -0.27 -12.55
N GLU A 96 6.45 -1.23 -13.48
CA GLU A 96 6.80 -2.64 -13.24
C GLU A 96 8.27 -2.87 -12.88
N MET A 97 9.14 -1.94 -13.27
CA MET A 97 10.59 -2.02 -13.05
C MET A 97 11.05 -1.29 -11.79
N ASP A 98 10.17 -0.57 -11.10
CA ASP A 98 10.54 0.18 -9.91
C ASP A 98 10.69 -0.74 -8.70
N THR A 99 11.79 -0.53 -7.98
CA THR A 99 12.14 -1.27 -6.75
C THR A 99 12.03 -0.37 -5.53
N PHE A 100 11.71 -1.00 -4.41
CA PHE A 100 11.50 -0.29 -3.15
C PHE A 100 12.33 -0.90 -2.02
N SER A 101 12.78 -0.04 -1.10
CA SER A 101 13.35 -0.44 0.18
C SER A 101 12.34 -0.23 1.32
N PHE A 102 12.48 -1.01 2.39
CA PHE A 102 11.68 -0.82 3.60
C PHE A 102 12.17 0.43 4.36
N GLY A 103 11.25 1.33 4.64
CA GLY A 103 11.43 2.47 5.54
C GLY A 103 10.81 2.25 6.91
N LEU A 104 10.73 3.33 7.68
CA LEU A 104 10.04 3.34 8.97
C LEU A 104 8.52 3.39 8.79
N ILE A 105 7.78 3.11 9.87
CA ILE A 105 6.33 3.30 9.91
C ILE A 105 6.03 4.80 9.99
N ASP A 106 5.22 5.31 9.05
CA ASP A 106 4.64 6.65 9.17
C ASP A 106 3.36 6.59 10.02
N ALA A 107 3.45 7.08 11.26
CA ALA A 107 2.36 6.98 12.24
C ALA A 107 1.08 7.73 11.81
N ARG A 108 1.20 8.75 10.96
CA ARG A 108 0.03 9.48 10.45
C ARG A 108 -0.70 8.66 9.39
N SER A 109 0.03 8.13 8.41
CA SER A 109 -0.50 7.25 7.37
C SER A 109 -1.07 5.97 7.96
N GLN A 110 -0.36 5.36 8.91
CA GLN A 110 -0.84 4.18 9.64
C GLN A 110 -2.23 4.41 10.26
N ARG A 111 -2.42 5.53 10.98
CA ARG A 111 -3.72 5.84 11.60
C ARG A 111 -4.83 6.03 10.58
N ILE A 112 -4.55 6.71 9.47
CA ILE A 112 -5.52 6.93 8.38
C ILE A 112 -5.92 5.59 7.76
N ILE A 113 -4.93 4.78 7.37
CA ILE A 113 -5.14 3.47 6.74
C ILE A 113 -5.95 2.56 7.65
N LEU A 114 -5.53 2.40 8.92
CA LEU A 114 -6.22 1.53 9.88
C LEU A 114 -7.66 1.99 10.12
N ALA A 115 -7.89 3.29 10.25
CA ALA A 115 -9.23 3.82 10.47
C ALA A 115 -10.13 3.61 9.24
N GLY A 116 -9.61 3.83 8.02
CA GLY A 116 -10.33 3.62 6.78
C GLY A 116 -10.68 2.15 6.55
N GLN A 117 -9.70 1.26 6.74
CA GLN A 117 -9.91 -0.19 6.64
C GLN A 117 -10.94 -0.69 7.67
N LYS A 118 -10.90 -0.18 8.91
CA LYS A 118 -11.82 -0.57 9.98
C LYS A 118 -13.29 -0.29 9.63
N VAL A 119 -13.58 0.77 8.89
CA VAL A 119 -14.94 1.13 8.48
C VAL A 119 -15.26 0.71 7.05
N GLY A 120 -14.37 -0.06 6.41
CA GLY A 120 -14.59 -0.62 5.07
C GLY A 120 -14.59 0.42 3.95
N LEU A 121 -13.79 1.49 4.06
CA LEU A 121 -13.65 2.44 2.97
C LEU A 121 -12.99 1.81 1.74
N SER A 122 -13.31 2.35 0.58
CA SER A 122 -12.64 2.04 -0.69
C SER A 122 -11.16 2.44 -0.63
N MET A 123 -10.37 1.86 -1.54
CA MET A 123 -8.94 2.19 -1.66
C MET A 123 -8.80 3.64 -2.13
N GLU A 124 -9.68 4.10 -3.01
CA GLU A 124 -9.73 5.44 -3.56
C GLU A 124 -10.01 6.48 -2.46
N ALA A 125 -10.92 6.19 -1.53
CA ALA A 125 -11.18 7.04 -0.37
C ALA A 125 -9.98 7.12 0.58
N ILE A 126 -9.31 5.98 0.86
CA ILE A 126 -8.11 5.96 1.72
C ILE A 126 -6.95 6.71 1.04
N GLN A 127 -6.72 6.49 -0.25
CA GLN A 127 -5.71 7.19 -1.05
C GLN A 127 -5.95 8.71 -1.04
N SER A 128 -7.21 9.13 -1.24
CA SER A 128 -7.60 10.54 -1.19
C SER A 128 -7.35 11.14 0.20
N ALA A 129 -7.69 10.41 1.26
CA ALA A 129 -7.45 10.86 2.64
C ALA A 129 -5.96 11.06 2.93
N LEU A 130 -5.10 10.17 2.42
CA LEU A 130 -3.65 10.30 2.55
C LEU A 130 -3.14 11.56 1.84
N TRP A 131 -3.50 11.79 0.57
CA TRP A 131 -3.06 12.98 -0.16
C TRP A 131 -3.55 14.29 0.47
N ILE A 132 -4.82 14.35 0.89
CA ILE A 132 -5.36 15.52 1.61
C ILE A 132 -4.58 15.76 2.90
N ALA A 133 -4.31 14.70 3.68
CA ALA A 133 -3.67 14.85 4.98
C ALA A 133 -2.18 15.21 4.86
N LEU A 134 -1.45 14.57 3.95
CA LEU A 134 0.00 14.68 3.86
C LEU A 134 0.44 15.91 3.06
N GLU A 135 -0.28 16.24 1.99
CA GLU A 135 0.14 17.25 1.01
C GLU A 135 -0.90 18.36 0.78
N GLY A 136 -2.09 18.28 1.41
CA GLY A 136 -3.10 19.33 1.31
C GLY A 136 -3.80 19.41 -0.05
N ILE A 137 -3.79 18.31 -0.80
CA ILE A 137 -4.33 18.21 -2.15
C ILE A 137 -5.84 18.51 -2.18
N THR A 138 -6.31 19.27 -3.17
CA THR A 138 -7.74 19.61 -3.35
C THR A 138 -8.52 18.51 -4.07
N ASP A 139 -9.85 18.58 -3.98
CA ASP A 139 -10.74 17.61 -4.62
C ASP A 139 -10.57 17.61 -6.14
N GLU A 140 -10.37 18.80 -6.73
CA GLU A 140 -10.13 18.99 -8.16
C GLU A 140 -8.80 18.34 -8.59
N GLN A 141 -7.75 18.50 -7.79
CA GLN A 141 -6.46 17.89 -8.07
C GLN A 141 -6.55 16.35 -8.03
N ILE A 142 -7.21 15.78 -7.02
CA ILE A 142 -7.38 14.32 -6.91
C ILE A 142 -8.14 13.78 -8.13
N LYS A 143 -9.27 14.40 -8.48
CA LYS A 143 -10.08 14.00 -9.66
C LYS A 143 -9.32 14.15 -10.97
N GLY A 144 -8.40 15.11 -11.05
CA GLY A 144 -7.52 15.28 -12.21
C GLY A 144 -6.46 14.18 -12.33
N ARG A 145 -6.14 13.48 -11.24
CA ARG A 145 -5.07 12.47 -11.19
C ARG A 145 -5.57 11.04 -11.31
N VAL A 146 -6.68 10.72 -10.65
CA VAL A 146 -7.23 9.36 -10.58
C VAL A 146 -8.76 9.39 -10.74
N PRO A 147 -9.37 8.34 -11.31
CA PRO A 147 -10.81 8.21 -11.31
C PRO A 147 -11.31 7.97 -9.88
N VAL A 148 -11.89 8.99 -9.27
CA VAL A 148 -12.46 8.93 -7.91
C VAL A 148 -13.84 9.54 -7.88
N SER A 149 -14.75 8.94 -7.11
CA SER A 149 -16.11 9.45 -6.95
C SER A 149 -16.18 10.62 -5.94
N ASN A 150 -17.25 11.40 -6.01
CA ASN A 150 -17.51 12.43 -4.99
C ASN A 150 -17.76 11.80 -3.61
N GLU A 151 -18.37 10.61 -3.60
CA GLU A 151 -18.65 9.82 -2.41
C GLU A 151 -17.36 9.40 -1.71
N ASP A 152 -16.35 8.95 -2.46
CA ASP A 152 -15.04 8.57 -1.92
C ASP A 152 -14.30 9.77 -1.33
N ILE A 153 -14.32 10.93 -2.00
CA ILE A 153 -13.73 12.16 -1.48
C ILE A 153 -14.45 12.63 -0.21
N LYS A 154 -15.79 12.55 -0.19
CA LYS A 154 -16.58 12.87 1.01
C LYS A 154 -16.24 11.92 2.17
N ALA A 155 -16.10 10.63 1.89
CA ALA A 155 -15.70 9.62 2.87
C ALA A 155 -14.28 9.87 3.39
N ALA A 156 -13.34 10.22 2.50
CA ALA A 156 -11.97 10.60 2.85
C ALA A 156 -11.95 11.78 3.84
N ARG A 157 -12.71 12.85 3.55
CA ARG A 157 -12.82 14.01 4.46
C ARG A 157 -13.50 13.65 5.79
N GLY A 158 -14.48 12.75 5.77
CA GLY A 158 -15.08 12.19 6.97
C GLY A 158 -14.06 11.48 7.85
N LEU A 159 -13.29 10.57 7.25
CA LEU A 159 -12.23 9.84 7.92
C LEU A 159 -11.21 10.77 8.60
N LEU A 160 -10.80 11.84 7.91
CA LEU A 160 -9.82 12.79 8.44
C LEU A 160 -10.32 13.56 9.66
N ARG A 161 -11.62 13.88 9.72
CA ARG A 161 -12.23 14.48 10.92
C ARG A 161 -12.16 13.51 12.10
N ASP A 162 -12.60 12.27 11.90
CA ASP A 162 -12.61 11.23 12.93
C ASP A 162 -11.21 10.91 13.47
N VAL A 163 -10.19 10.88 12.59
CA VAL A 163 -8.79 10.63 12.96
C VAL A 163 -8.17 11.83 13.70
N SER A 164 -8.66 13.05 13.45
CA SER A 164 -8.17 14.26 14.11
C SER A 164 -8.74 14.47 15.51
N GLU A 165 -9.99 14.06 15.73
CA GLU A 165 -10.72 14.20 17.01
C GLU A 165 -10.26 13.19 18.08
N ARG A 166 -9.62 12.09 17.67
CA ARG A 166 -9.12 11.04 18.57
C ARG A 166 -7.67 11.28 19.06
N ARG A 167 -7.23 12.54 19.10
CA ARG A 167 -5.91 12.95 19.60
C ARG A 167 -5.89 13.07 21.13
#